data_AF-A0A7X5SCW1-F1
#
_entry.id   AF-A0A7X5SCW1-F1
#
_cell.length_a   1.000
_cell.length_b   1.000
_cell.length_c   1.000
_cell.angle_alpha   90.00
_cell.angle_beta   90.00
_cell.angle_gamma   90.00
#
_symmetry.space_group_name_H-M   'P 1'
#
loop_
_entity.id
_entity.type
_entity.pdbx_description
1 polymer ?
#
loop_
_entity_poly.entity_id
_entity_poly.type
_entity_poly.pdbx_seq_one_letter_code
_entity_poly.pdbx_strand_id
1 'polypeptide(L)'
;TQLRIAFDGDAVIFGDESERISREQGVEAFGRHERERAREPLSVGPFRNFLSALHTLQAAFPPGEASPIRTALVTARSAPAHE
;
A
#
# COMPACT_ATOMS: atom_id res chain seq x y z
N THR A 1 24.22 7.97 6.19
CA THR A 1 22.83 8.49 6.29
C THR A 1 21.92 7.64 5.40
N GLN A 2 20.64 7.46 5.74
CA GLN A 2 19.71 6.57 5.01
C GLN A 2 18.45 7.37 4.61
N LEU A 3 18.01 7.23 3.36
CA LEU A 3 16.75 7.79 2.87
C LEU A 3 15.60 6.84 3.27
N ARG A 4 14.57 7.39 3.90
CA ARG A 4 13.39 6.64 4.35
C ARG A 4 12.13 7.23 3.72
N ILE A 5 11.38 6.40 3.01
CA ILE A 5 10.17 6.78 2.28
C ILE A 5 9.01 5.96 2.83
N ALA A 6 7.97 6.63 3.33
CA ALA A 6 6.73 5.99 3.73
C ALA A 6 5.66 6.26 2.65
N PHE A 7 4.97 5.21 2.26
CA PHE A 7 3.83 5.27 1.34
C PHE A 7 2.55 5.14 2.13
N ASP A 8 1.58 6.02 1.89
CA ASP A 8 0.20 5.70 2.22
C ASP A 8 -0.24 4.50 1.36
N GLY A 9 -1.03 3.59 1.91
CA GLY A 9 -1.48 2.41 1.17
C GLY A 9 -2.58 2.78 0.18
N ASP A 10 -3.61 3.47 0.70
CA ASP A 10 -4.80 3.81 -0.07
C ASP A 10 -4.53 5.04 -0.95
N ALA A 11 -5.07 5.03 -2.17
CA ALA A 11 -4.90 6.06 -3.20
C ALA A 11 -3.46 6.35 -3.69
N VAL A 12 -2.45 5.65 -3.18
CA VAL A 12 -1.03 5.81 -3.58
C VAL A 12 -0.49 4.51 -4.18
N ILE A 13 -0.54 3.39 -3.46
CA ILE A 13 -0.12 2.07 -3.98
C ILE A 13 -1.33 1.25 -4.45
N PHE A 14 -2.47 1.40 -3.77
CA PHE A 14 -3.75 0.77 -4.10
C PHE A 14 -4.74 1.81 -4.63
N GLY A 15 -5.66 1.41 -5.51
CA GLY A 15 -6.70 2.29 -6.02
C GLY A 15 -7.71 2.71 -4.95
N ASP A 16 -8.48 3.73 -5.27
CA ASP A 16 -9.35 4.49 -4.36
C ASP A 16 -10.75 3.88 -4.15
N GLU A 17 -11.05 2.72 -4.74
CA GLU A 17 -12.37 2.08 -4.67
C GLU A 17 -12.91 1.91 -3.24
N SER A 18 -12.04 1.53 -2.30
CA SER A 18 -12.44 1.35 -0.90
C SER A 18 -12.69 2.69 -0.18
N GLU A 19 -11.90 3.72 -0.51
CA GLU A 19 -12.10 5.07 0.02
C GLU A 19 -13.42 5.66 -0.48
N ARG A 20 -13.75 5.42 -1.76
CA ARG A 20 -15.01 5.84 -2.38
C ARG A 20 -16.22 5.21 -1.67
N ILE A 21 -16.18 3.91 -1.39
CA ILE A 21 -17.24 3.21 -0.65
C ILE A 21 -17.38 3.74 0.77
N SER A 22 -16.27 4.00 1.48
CA SER A 22 -16.33 4.59 2.81
C SER A 22 -16.96 5.98 2.82
N ARG A 23 -16.65 6.82 1.82
CA ARG A 23 -17.20 8.18 1.71
C ARG A 23 -18.68 8.17 1.32
N GLU A 24 -19.09 7.28 0.42
CA GLU A 24 -20.45 7.22 -0.11
C GLU A 24 -21.42 6.43 0.79
N GLN A 25 -20.95 5.36 1.42
CA GLN A 25 -21.81 4.35 2.07
C GLN A 25 -21.44 4.11 3.54
N GLY A 26 -20.42 4.80 4.05
CA GLY A 26 -19.99 4.73 5.44
C GLY A 26 -19.08 3.55 5.77
N VAL A 27 -18.57 3.57 7.00
CA VAL A 27 -17.52 2.66 7.49
C VAL A 27 -17.98 1.19 7.54
N GLU A 28 -19.27 0.93 7.79
CA GLU A 28 -19.80 -0.44 7.78
C GLU A 28 -19.80 -1.07 6.38
N ALA A 29 -20.13 -0.27 5.36
CA ALA A 29 -20.09 -0.72 3.96
C ALA A 29 -18.64 -0.99 3.52
N PHE A 30 -17.69 -0.15 3.94
CA PHE A 30 -16.26 -0.39 3.75
C PHE A 30 -15.81 -1.74 4.34
N GLY A 31 -16.16 -2.02 5.60
CA GLY A 31 -15.78 -3.28 6.24
C GLY A 31 -16.41 -4.51 5.58
N ARG A 32 -17.61 -4.38 5.01
CA ARG A 32 -18.27 -5.46 4.25
C ARG A 32 -17.57 -5.68 2.91
N HIS A 33 -17.27 -4.60 2.19
CA HIS A 33 -16.57 -4.64 0.91
C HIS A 33 -15.17 -5.25 1.04
N GLU A 34 -14.41 -4.86 2.06
CA GLU A 34 -13.09 -5.46 2.36
C GLU A 34 -13.20 -6.97 2.62
N ARG A 35 -14.22 -7.41 3.38
CA ARG A 35 -14.42 -8.85 3.66
C ARG A 35 -14.83 -9.63 2.42
N GLU A 36 -15.76 -9.10 1.62
CA GLU A 36 -16.27 -9.77 0.42
C GLU A 36 -15.21 -9.90 -0.67
N ARG A 37 -14.30 -8.92 -0.76
CA ARG A 37 -13.26 -8.83 -1.80
C ARG A 37 -11.84 -9.11 -1.27
N ALA A 38 -11.70 -9.71 -0.10
CA ALA A 38 -10.41 -9.95 0.54
C ALA A 38 -9.42 -10.75 -0.34
N ARG A 39 -9.93 -11.58 -1.25
CA ARG A 39 -9.13 -12.39 -2.19
C ARG A 39 -8.91 -11.74 -3.55
N GLU A 40 -9.51 -10.58 -3.79
CA GLU A 40 -9.34 -9.86 -5.03
C GLU A 40 -8.15 -8.90 -4.92
N PRO A 41 -7.18 -8.95 -5.85
CA PRO A 41 -6.08 -7.99 -5.85
C PRO A 41 -6.62 -6.57 -5.93
N LEU A 42 -6.12 -5.70 -5.06
CA LEU A 42 -6.44 -4.27 -5.13
C LEU A 42 -6.00 -3.69 -6.47
N SER A 43 -6.80 -2.77 -6.99
CA SER A 43 -6.45 -2.03 -8.19
C SER A 43 -5.15 -1.26 -7.96
N VAL A 44 -4.39 -1.06 -9.03
CA VAL A 44 -3.09 -0.41 -8.97
C VAL A 44 -3.26 1.09 -8.74
N GLY A 45 -2.61 1.60 -7.70
CA GLY A 45 -2.52 3.04 -7.43
C GLY A 45 -1.52 3.78 -8.33
N PRO A 46 -1.64 5.12 -8.43
CA PRO A 46 -0.86 5.94 -9.35
C PRO A 46 0.65 5.91 -9.10
N PHE A 47 1.11 5.60 -7.88
CA PHE A 47 2.52 5.57 -7.52
C PHE A 47 3.19 4.20 -7.68
N ARG A 48 2.51 3.19 -8.25
CA ARG A 48 3.11 1.86 -8.48
C ARG A 48 4.43 1.96 -9.26
N ASN A 49 4.48 2.75 -10.31
CA ASN A 49 5.69 2.87 -11.14
C ASN A 49 6.85 3.50 -10.37
N PHE A 50 6.55 4.44 -9.48
CA PHE A 50 7.55 5.05 -8.61
C PHE A 50 8.07 4.06 -7.55
N LEU A 51 7.18 3.29 -6.92
CA LEU A 51 7.58 2.21 -6.01
C LEU A 51 8.44 1.16 -6.71
N SER A 52 8.07 0.79 -7.95
CA SER A 52 8.85 -0.14 -8.78
C SER A 52 10.25 0.40 -9.10
N ALA A 53 10.35 1.69 -9.48
CA ALA A 53 11.64 2.33 -9.73
C ALA A 53 12.53 2.38 -8.47
N LEU A 54 11.95 2.68 -7.31
CA LEU A 54 12.65 2.63 -6.02
C LEU A 54 13.11 1.23 -5.67
N HIS A 55 12.29 0.20 -5.92
CA HIS A 55 12.66 -1.19 -5.69
C HIS A 55 13.83 -1.61 -6.58
N THR A 56 13.80 -1.26 -7.88
CA THR A 56 14.92 -1.49 -8.81
C THR A 56 16.19 -0.82 -8.32
N LEU A 57 16.10 0.42 -7.83
CA LEU A 57 17.23 1.15 -7.27
C LEU A 57 17.74 0.50 -5.97
N GLN A 58 16.85 0.06 -5.09
CA GLN A 58 17.20 -0.66 -3.86
C GLN A 58 17.93 -1.97 -4.13
N ALA A 59 17.54 -2.71 -5.18
CA ALA A 59 18.16 -3.97 -5.59
C ALA A 59 19.62 -3.81 -6.05
N ALA A 60 20.06 -2.60 -6.39
CA ALA A 60 21.46 -2.31 -6.69
C ALA A 60 22.37 -2.23 -5.43
N PHE A 61 21.80 -2.32 -4.23
CA PHE A 61 22.52 -2.23 -2.96
C PHE A 61 22.33 -3.48 -2.09
N PRO A 62 23.26 -3.74 -1.14
CA PRO A 62 23.09 -4.81 -0.18
C PRO A 62 21.78 -4.66 0.62
N PRO A 63 21.05 -5.76 0.86
CA PRO A 63 19.82 -5.72 1.64
C PRO A 63 20.12 -5.42 3.12
N GLY A 64 19.07 -5.06 3.87
CA GLY A 64 19.17 -4.83 5.30
C GLY A 64 19.63 -3.43 5.67
N GLU A 65 20.35 -3.30 6.79
CA GLU A 65 20.72 -2.00 7.37
C GLU A 65 21.68 -1.19 6.52
N ALA A 66 22.49 -1.86 5.70
CA ALA A 66 23.42 -1.23 4.77
C ALA A 66 22.73 -0.59 3.56
N SER A 67 21.44 -0.90 3.30
CA SER A 67 20.72 -0.31 2.17
C SER A 67 20.51 1.19 2.38
N PRO A 68 20.88 2.04 1.40
CA PRO A 68 20.74 3.48 1.52
C PRO A 68 19.28 3.95 1.45
N ILE A 69 18.35 3.10 0.98
CA ILE A 69 16.93 3.42 0.79
C ILE A 69 16.09 2.40 1.55
N ARG A 70 15.17 2.88 2.40
CA ARG A 70 14.14 2.05 3.03
C ARG A 70 12.75 2.55 2.67
N THR A 71 11.87 1.62 2.35
CA THR A 71 10.46 1.84 2.05
C THR A 71 9.60 1.26 3.18
N ALA A 72 8.55 1.97 3.55
CA ALA A 72 7.55 1.51 4.52
C ALA A 72 6.15 1.74 3.93
N LEU A 73 5.22 0.83 4.24
CA LEU A 73 3.80 0.98 3.95
C LEU A 73 3.09 1.44 5.23
N VAL A 74 2.32 2.52 5.14
CA VAL A 74 1.46 3.05 6.19
C VAL A 74 0.04 2.98 5.65
N THR A 75 -0.85 2.26 6.33
CA THR A 75 -2.24 2.14 5.87
C THR A 75 -3.17 2.01 7.06
N ALA A 76 -4.40 2.50 6.92
CA ALA A 76 -5.47 2.30 7.88
C ALA A 76 -6.09 0.89 7.81
N ARG A 77 -5.71 0.08 6.81
CA ARG A 77 -6.09 -1.33 6.73
C ARG A 77 -5.53 -2.08 7.95
N SER A 78 -6.43 -2.58 8.80
CA SER A 78 -6.08 -3.37 9.97
C SER A 78 -5.33 -4.65 9.54
N ALA A 79 -4.10 -4.82 10.00
CA ALA A 79 -3.50 -6.16 10.02
C ALA A 79 -4.17 -6.94 11.17
N PRO A 80 -4.87 -8.08 10.95
CA PRO A 80 -4.78 -9.04 9.84
C PRO A 80 -6.09 -9.22 9.04
N ALA A 81 -6.04 -9.01 7.73
CA ALA A 81 -7.00 -9.56 6.76
C ALA A 81 -6.42 -10.79 6.01
N HIS A 82 -5.42 -11.45 6.59
CA HIS A 82 -4.83 -12.67 6.06
C HIS A 82 -5.35 -13.89 6.83
N GLU A 83 -6.45 -14.45 6.32
CA GLU A 83 -6.70 -15.89 6.17
C GLU A 83 -7.29 -16.15 4.78
#